data_AF-A0A9E2R7A7-F1
#
_entry.id   AF-A0A9E2R7A7-F1
#
_cell.length_a   1.000
_cell.length_b   1.000
_cell.length_c   1.000
_cell.angle_alpha   90.00
_cell.angle_beta   90.00
_cell.angle_gamma   90.00
#
_symmetry.space_group_name_H-M   'P 1'
#
loop_
_entity.id
_entity.type
_entity.pdbx_description
1 polymer ?
#
loop_
_entity_poly.entity_id
_entity_poly.type
_entity_poly.pdbx_seq_one_letter_code
_entity_poly.pdbx_strand_id
1 'polypeptide(L)'
;MNCKSLIDFLTEYDQGTLPMHQRLMFDLHLKLCPPCKKFLDDYRAAIKMGKKCCCPKQEPALEHVPEEFIQAVLKAKEAMPIPGNEPRK
;
A
#
# COMPACT_ATOMS: atom_id res chain seq x y z
N MET A 1 17.22 -4.91 14.92
CA MET A 1 15.83 -4.89 14.44
C MET A 1 14.99 -5.80 15.32
N ASN A 2 13.83 -5.35 15.78
CA ASN A 2 12.83 -6.22 16.41
C ASN A 2 11.74 -6.58 15.37
N CYS A 3 10.82 -7.48 15.72
CA CYS A 3 9.77 -7.92 14.81
C CYS A 3 8.89 -6.76 14.32
N LYS A 4 8.63 -5.77 15.19
CA LYS A 4 7.79 -4.61 14.86
C LYS A 4 8.43 -3.72 13.78
N SER A 5 9.69 -3.32 13.98
CA SER A 5 10.40 -2.47 13.03
C SER A 5 10.54 -3.10 11.65
N LEU A 6 10.64 -4.44 11.58
CA LEU A 6 10.65 -5.14 10.29
C LEU A 6 9.28 -5.06 9.59
N ILE A 7 8.18 -5.28 10.31
CA ILE A 7 6.83 -5.20 9.75
C ILE A 7 6.52 -3.77 9.29
N ASP A 8 6.90 -2.76 10.09
CA ASP A 8 6.72 -1.36 9.74
C ASP A 8 7.49 -1.02 8.44
N PHE A 9 8.74 -1.46 8.33
CA PHE A 9 9.55 -1.30 7.11
C PHE A 9 8.91 -1.95 5.87
N LEU A 10 8.44 -3.20 5.98
CA LEU A 10 7.78 -3.90 4.88
C LEU A 10 6.46 -3.23 4.47
N THR A 11 5.74 -2.68 5.45
CA THR A 11 4.50 -1.94 5.22
C THR A 11 4.77 -0.64 4.46
N GLU A 12 5.77 0.14 4.88
CA GLU A 12 6.19 1.37 4.18
C GLU A 12 6.71 1.07 2.76
N TYR A 13 7.42 -0.04 2.59
CA TYR A 13 7.87 -0.50 1.27
C TYR A 13 6.69 -0.82 0.34
N ASP A 14 5.69 -1.58 0.81
CA ASP A 14 4.49 -1.91 0.02
C ASP A 14 3.58 -0.70 -0.24
N GLN A 15 3.51 0.26 0.70
CA GLN A 15 2.79 1.52 0.54
C GLN A 15 3.54 2.55 -0.34
N GLY A 16 4.82 2.31 -0.59
CA GLY A 16 5.68 3.21 -1.35
C GLY A 16 6.06 4.50 -0.63
N THR A 17 5.93 4.54 0.69
CA THR A 17 6.30 5.67 1.56
C THR A 17 7.75 5.60 2.04
N LEU A 18 8.44 4.49 1.76
CA LEU A 18 9.84 4.30 2.13
C LEU A 18 10.77 5.31 1.41
N PRO A 19 11.77 5.90 2.10
CA PRO A 19 12.74 6.79 1.48
C PRO A 19 13.45 6.15 0.27
N MET A 20 13.66 6.92 -0.81
CA MET A 20 14.16 6.40 -2.09
C MET A 20 15.46 5.59 -1.97
N HIS A 21 16.39 6.03 -1.13
CA HIS A 21 17.66 5.33 -0.92
C HIS A 21 17.47 3.93 -0.30
N GLN A 22 16.56 3.79 0.67
CA GLN A 22 16.27 2.51 1.31
C GLN A 22 15.51 1.59 0.36
N ARG A 23 14.59 2.15 -0.41
CA ARG A 23 13.84 1.40 -1.42
C ARG A 23 14.77 0.79 -2.47
N LEU A 24 15.71 1.58 -3.01
CA LEU A 24 16.66 1.10 -4.00
C LEU A 24 17.55 -0.02 -3.46
N MET A 25 18.05 0.13 -2.22
CA MET A 25 18.86 -0.90 -1.56
C MET A 25 18.07 -2.19 -1.32
N PHE A 26 16.81 -2.07 -0.91
CA PHE A 26 15.96 -3.23 -0.69
C PHE A 26 15.57 -3.91 -2.01
N ASP A 27 15.26 -3.14 -3.05
CA ASP A 27 15.01 -3.68 -4.40
C ASP A 27 16.23 -4.44 -4.94
N LEU A 28 17.44 -3.94 -4.71
CA LEU A 28 18.67 -4.65 -5.06
C LEU A 28 18.79 -5.96 -4.25
N HIS A 29 18.53 -5.93 -2.96
CA HIS A 29 18.55 -7.12 -2.11
C HIS A 29 17.56 -8.19 -2.59
N LEU A 30 16.34 -7.80 -2.95
CA LEU A 30 15.32 -8.72 -3.49
C LEU A 30 15.73 -9.34 -4.84
N LYS A 31 16.52 -8.63 -5.65
CA LYS A 31 17.08 -9.18 -6.91
C LYS A 31 18.19 -10.20 -6.65
N LEU A 32 18.99 -9.99 -5.61
CA LEU A 32 20.16 -10.81 -5.29
C LEU A 32 19.84 -11.97 -4.34
N CYS A 33 18.71 -11.91 -3.63
CA CYS A 33 18.36 -12.86 -2.58
C CYS A 33 16.98 -13.51 -2.83
N PRO A 34 16.94 -14.65 -3.55
CA PRO A 34 15.70 -15.41 -3.78
C PRO A 34 14.86 -15.73 -2.52
N PRO A 35 15.44 -16.13 -1.37
CA PRO A 35 14.62 -16.44 -0.19
C PRO A 35 13.92 -15.19 0.38
N CYS A 36 14.56 -14.02 0.34
CA CYS A 36 13.95 -12.77 0.79
C CYS A 36 12.81 -12.32 -0.14
N LYS A 37 12.96 -12.55 -1.45
CA LYS A 37 11.87 -12.37 -2.40
C LYS A 37 10.68 -13.29 -2.10
N LYS A 38 10.94 -14.59 -1.88
CA LYS A 38 9.90 -15.56 -1.51
C LYS A 38 9.18 -15.14 -0.23
N PHE A 39 9.92 -14.73 0.80
CA PHE A 39 9.34 -14.23 2.05
C PHE A 39 8.42 -13.02 1.83
N LEU A 40 8.82 -12.07 0.98
CA LEU A 40 8.00 -10.90 0.64
C LEU A 40 6.70 -11.32 -0.08
N ASP A 41 6.79 -12.29 -0.98
CA ASP A 41 5.62 -12.82 -1.69
C ASP A 41 4.65 -13.53 -0.71
N ASP A 42 5.18 -14.34 0.21
CA ASP A 42 4.39 -15.03 1.25
C ASP A 42 3.74 -14.02 2.23
N TYR A 43 4.48 -12.97 2.61
CA TYR A 43 3.97 -11.87 3.43
C TYR A 43 2.79 -11.16 2.76
N ARG A 44 2.91 -10.82 1.47
CA ARG A 44 1.81 -10.22 0.69
C ARG A 44 0.62 -11.16 0.55
N ALA A 45 0.86 -12.45 0.40
CA ALA A 45 -0.19 -13.46 0.36
C ALA A 45 -0.96 -13.51 1.70
N ALA A 46 -0.25 -13.48 2.83
CA ALA A 46 -0.86 -13.45 4.16
C ALA A 46 -1.74 -12.20 4.36
N ILE A 47 -1.28 -11.02 3.95
CA ILE A 47 -2.09 -9.79 3.99
C ILE A 47 -3.35 -9.95 3.13
N LYS A 48 -3.21 -10.47 1.91
CA LYS A 48 -4.34 -10.66 0.99
C LYS A 48 -5.36 -11.64 1.57
N MET A 49 -4.90 -12.72 2.21
CA MET A 49 -5.77 -13.69 2.88
C MET A 49 -6.47 -13.06 4.08
N GLY A 50 -5.72 -12.33 4.93
CA GLY A 50 -6.29 -11.61 6.08
C GLY A 50 -7.38 -10.63 5.66
N LYS A 51 -7.14 -9.83 4.62
CA LYS A 51 -8.16 -8.93 4.04
C LYS A 51 -9.40 -9.70 3.58
N LYS A 52 -9.25 -10.84 2.90
CA LYS A 52 -10.39 -11.64 2.44
C LYS A 52 -11.21 -12.23 3.58
N CYS A 53 -10.55 -12.73 4.62
CA CYS A 53 -11.22 -13.42 5.73
C CYS A 53 -11.84 -12.43 6.74
N CYS A 54 -11.13 -11.35 7.06
CA CYS A 54 -11.51 -10.40 8.11
C CYS A 54 -12.26 -9.18 7.58
N CYS A 55 -12.18 -8.91 6.28
CA CYS A 55 -13.02 -7.93 5.59
C CYS A 55 -13.80 -8.71 4.52
N PRO A 56 -14.76 -9.57 4.91
CA PRO A 56 -15.57 -10.32 3.96
C PRO A 56 -16.10 -9.32 2.97
N LYS A 57 -15.78 -9.57 1.69
CA LYS A 57 -16.01 -8.71 0.53
C LYS A 57 -17.14 -7.74 0.87
N GLN A 58 -16.78 -6.52 1.29
CA GLN A 58 -17.76 -5.47 1.35
C GLN A 58 -18.14 -5.35 -0.11
N GLU A 59 -19.25 -5.98 -0.52
CA GLU A 59 -19.91 -5.54 -1.72
C GLU A 59 -19.92 -4.03 -1.58
N PRO A 60 -19.42 -3.29 -2.58
CA PRO A 60 -19.54 -1.87 -2.51
C PRO A 60 -21.01 -1.60 -2.27
N ALA A 61 -21.39 -1.24 -1.05
CA ALA A 61 -22.61 -0.53 -0.76
C ALA A 61 -22.45 0.89 -1.33
N LEU A 62 -21.94 0.99 -2.57
CA LEU A 62 -21.99 2.17 -3.42
C LEU A 62 -23.46 2.47 -3.75
N GLU A 63 -24.33 1.46 -3.67
CA GLU A 63 -25.78 1.59 -3.85
C GLU A 63 -26.43 2.57 -2.85
N HIS A 64 -25.73 2.93 -1.75
CA HIS A 64 -26.21 3.88 -0.75
C HIS A 64 -25.26 5.05 -0.47
N VAL A 65 -24.21 5.27 -1.27
CA VAL A 65 -23.36 6.45 -1.08
C VAL A 65 -24.04 7.67 -1.73
N PRO A 66 -24.49 8.68 -0.96
CA PRO A 66 -25.15 9.84 -1.53
C PRO A 66 -24.17 10.66 -2.39
N GLU A 67 -24.65 11.20 -3.50
CA GLU A 67 -23.83 11.98 -4.44
C GLU A 67 -23.13 13.17 -3.77
N GLU A 68 -23.78 13.82 -2.82
CA GLU A 68 -23.19 14.91 -2.02
C GLU A 68 -21.88 14.49 -1.31
N PHE A 69 -21.80 13.24 -0.84
CA PHE A 69 -20.59 12.73 -0.19
C PHE A 69 -19.46 12.51 -1.21
N ILE A 70 -19.79 11.99 -2.39
CA ILE A 70 -18.82 11.82 -3.49
C ILE A 70 -18.27 13.19 -3.90
N GLN A 71 -19.15 14.18 -4.09
CA GLN A 71 -18.77 15.54 -4.46
C GLN A 71 -17.89 16.21 -3.38
N ALA A 72 -18.23 16.03 -2.10
CA ALA A 72 -17.42 16.56 -1.01
C ALA A 72 -16.00 15.96 -0.99
N VAL A 73 -15.86 14.66 -1.20
CA VAL A 73 -14.56 13.98 -1.28
C VAL A 73 -13.75 14.47 -2.49
N LEU A 74 -14.38 14.59 -3.67
CA LEU A 74 -13.70 15.09 -4.88
C LEU A 74 -13.20 16.52 -4.69
N LYS A 75 -14.05 17.41 -4.17
CA LYS A 75 -13.67 18.80 -3.89
C LYS A 75 -12.54 18.90 -2.86
N ALA A 76 -12.54 18.05 -1.83
CA ALA A 76 -11.46 18.01 -0.84
C ALA A 76 -10.12 17.56 -1.47
N LYS A 77 -10.15 16.61 -2.41
CA LYS A 77 -8.96 16.16 -3.16
C LYS A 77 -8.41 17.25 -4.08
N GLU A 78 -9.27 18.07 -4.67
CA GLU A 78 -8.87 19.20 -5.53
C GLU A 78 -8.31 20.37 -4.71
N ALA A 79 -8.89 20.62 -3.52
CA ALA A 79 -8.43 21.66 -2.60
C ALA A 79 -7.10 21.32 -1.92
N MET A 80 -6.74 20.04 -1.82
CA MET A 80 -5.47 19.58 -1.25
C MET A 80 -4.63 18.84 -2.31
N PRO A 81 -3.72 19.52 -3.01
CA PRO A 81 -2.79 18.83 -3.90
C PRO A 81 -1.92 17.88 -3.09
N ILE A 82 -2.07 16.58 -3.33
CA ILE A 82 -1.18 15.56 -2.78
C ILE A 82 0.17 15.72 -3.50
N PRO A 83 1.27 16.10 -2.83
CA PRO A 83 2.56 16.21 -3.49
C PRO A 83 3.00 14.82 -3.98
N GLY A 84 3.14 14.63 -5.30
CA GLY A 84 3.71 13.41 -5.90
C GLY A 84 2.90 12.68 -6.99
N ASN A 85 1.76 13.20 -7.47
CA ASN A 85 1.02 12.59 -8.59
C ASN A 85 1.25 13.27 -9.95
N GLU A 86 2.52 13.44 -10.35
CA GLU A 86 2.85 13.88 -11.71
C GLU A 86 2.89 12.68 -12.66
N PRO A 87 2.26 12.73 -13.86
CA PRO A 87 2.39 11.69 -14.86
C PRO A 87 3.84 11.64 -15.35
N ARG A 88 4.49 10.49 -15.17
CA ARG A 88 5.83 10.19 -15.68
C ARG A 88 5.83 10.37 -17.21
N LYS A 89 6.44 11.47 -17.68
CA LYS A 89 6.78 11.65 -19.10
C LYS A 89 7.88 10.69 -19.53
#